data_AF-A0A5E4PXB5-F1
#
_entry.id   AF-A0A5E4PXB5-F1
#
_cell.length_a   1.000
_cell.length_b   1.000
_cell.length_c   1.000
_cell.angle_alpha   90.00
_cell.angle_beta   90.00
_cell.angle_gamma   90.00
#
_symmetry.space_group_name_H-M   'P 1'
#
loop_
_entity.id
_entity.type
_entity.pdbx_description
1 polymer ?
#
loop_
_entity_poly.entity_id
_entity_poly.type
_entity_poly.pdbx_seq_one_letter_code
_entity_poly.pdbx_strand_id
1 'polypeptide(L)'
;MAIIIAKKPLACALTLSNEPPGCHEIEVGVFYDNEPTAHDAGWMAPVSLAIHAPGADLTPTVNSIRYLRDCLSNELVKQYVTFHLFFSHKHIPSKIPDPESLLQTPYNCTGRPPYENVTTTYMKEKNLLYPVNVARNIARDAAVTYFILPSDIELYPSPNLIPRFLNMIARNSKPLSTSKNPRVFPISIFEVDAKVQVPSTKTELRAMLANKTAIPFHKFVCPNCHNIPQGQQWMNAVETNRIKHYVKNAKRDAIAGRQSTFVKNVIMPELKKLFGTRNGCAL
;
A
#
# COMPACT_ATOMS: atom_id res chain seq x y z
N MET A 1 -12.98 -7.31 -2.78
CA MET A 1 -11.79 -6.44 -2.68
C MET A 1 -12.22 -5.00 -2.90
N ALA A 2 -11.61 -3.90 -2.41
CA ALA A 2 -10.84 -3.67 -1.16
C ALA A 2 -9.31 -3.66 -1.18
N ILE A 3 -8.66 -3.12 -0.14
CA ILE A 3 -9.20 -2.07 0.78
C ILE A 3 -9.42 -0.82 -0.05
N ILE A 4 -10.50 -0.07 0.20
CA ILE A 4 -10.59 1.32 -0.29
C ILE A 4 -11.44 2.18 0.67
N ILE A 5 -11.09 3.46 0.88
CA ILE A 5 -11.91 4.66 0.49
C ILE A 5 -11.30 6.03 0.89
N ALA A 6 -11.32 6.93 -0.12
CA ALA A 6 -11.45 8.41 -0.22
C ALA A 6 -11.65 9.29 1.06
N LYS A 7 -11.44 10.62 1.03
CA LYS A 7 -11.80 11.59 -0.04
C LYS A 7 -11.23 13.03 0.20
N LYS A 8 -11.28 13.87 -0.86
CA LYS A 8 -11.29 15.37 -0.95
C LYS A 8 -9.94 16.08 -1.29
N PRO A 9 -9.93 17.34 -1.80
CA PRO A 9 -9.25 17.64 -3.08
C PRO A 9 -8.17 18.75 -3.08
N LEU A 10 -7.56 18.88 -4.27
CA LEU A 10 -6.83 20.04 -4.86
C LEU A 10 -5.31 20.16 -4.64
N ALA A 11 -4.68 20.70 -5.71
CA ALA A 11 -3.27 21.07 -5.92
C ALA A 11 -2.23 19.93 -5.99
N CYS A 12 -1.82 19.57 -7.21
CA CYS A 12 -0.56 18.91 -7.45
C CYS A 12 0.59 19.86 -7.09
N ALA A 13 1.37 19.50 -6.07
CA ALA A 13 2.65 20.13 -5.75
C ALA A 13 3.59 19.10 -5.15
N LEU A 14 4.90 19.25 -5.39
CA LEU A 14 5.92 18.39 -4.80
C LEU A 14 6.12 18.76 -3.32
N THR A 15 5.35 18.13 -2.43
CA THR A 15 5.29 18.48 -1.01
C THR A 15 6.36 17.77 -0.19
N LEU A 16 7.42 18.52 0.14
CA LEU A 16 8.35 18.15 1.21
C LEU A 16 7.68 18.36 2.58
N SER A 17 7.53 17.30 3.38
CA SER A 17 6.95 17.37 4.73
C SER A 17 7.95 16.91 5.80
N ASN A 18 7.93 17.60 6.94
CA ASN A 18 8.82 17.38 8.10
C ASN A 18 7.97 17.11 9.35
N GLU A 19 8.04 15.93 9.95
CA GLU A 19 7.29 15.60 11.18
C GLU A 19 8.05 14.65 12.17
N PRO A 20 7.57 14.48 13.42
CA PRO A 20 8.39 14.15 14.60
C PRO A 20 8.48 12.63 14.93
N PRO A 21 9.24 12.20 15.96
CA PRO A 21 9.61 10.79 16.13
C PRO A 21 8.65 9.97 17.00
N GLY A 22 8.40 8.72 16.62
CA GLY A 22 7.91 7.67 17.51
C GLY A 22 6.84 6.74 16.92
N CYS A 23 7.20 5.45 16.79
CA CYS A 23 6.37 4.22 16.78
C CYS A 23 6.85 3.20 15.72
N HIS A 24 6.72 1.92 16.07
CA HIS A 24 7.48 0.81 15.48
C HIS A 24 6.87 0.22 14.18
N GLU A 25 7.75 -0.44 13.44
CA GLU A 25 7.63 -1.38 12.30
C GLU A 25 6.24 -1.70 11.69
N ILE A 26 6.14 -1.51 10.37
CA ILE A 26 6.06 -2.56 9.32
C ILE A 26 5.82 -1.84 7.98
N GLU A 27 6.92 -1.69 7.22
CA GLU A 27 7.14 -1.41 5.78
C GLU A 27 6.07 -0.73 4.88
N VAL A 28 6.54 -0.08 3.80
CA VAL A 28 5.71 0.76 2.91
C VAL A 28 6.07 0.49 1.46
N GLY A 29 5.04 0.54 0.61
CA GLY A 29 5.19 1.24 -0.66
C GLY A 29 5.75 0.38 -1.79
N VAL A 30 4.89 0.14 -2.77
CA VAL A 30 5.13 -0.55 -4.03
C VAL A 30 6.43 -0.14 -4.75
N PHE A 31 7.50 -0.90 -4.54
CA PHE A 31 8.48 -1.16 -5.60
C PHE A 31 8.68 -2.67 -5.83
N TYR A 32 8.13 -3.19 -6.94
CA TYR A 32 8.27 -4.60 -7.30
C TYR A 32 9.70 -4.87 -7.79
N ASP A 33 10.54 -5.44 -6.92
CA ASP A 33 11.94 -5.71 -7.23
C ASP A 33 12.12 -7.11 -7.86
N ASN A 34 12.70 -7.13 -9.06
CA ASN A 34 13.37 -8.25 -9.75
C ASN A 34 12.70 -9.66 -9.76
N GLU A 35 11.52 -9.78 -10.36
CA GLU A 35 11.17 -10.89 -11.29
C GLU A 35 9.86 -10.52 -12.06
N PRO A 36 9.47 -11.18 -13.16
CA PRO A 36 8.51 -10.64 -14.16
C PRO A 36 7.03 -10.50 -13.72
N THR A 37 6.75 -10.51 -12.42
CA THR A 37 5.40 -10.69 -11.84
C THR A 37 4.48 -9.47 -11.96
N ALA A 38 5.02 -8.25 -12.12
CA ALA A 38 4.20 -7.06 -12.43
C ALA A 38 3.48 -7.20 -13.79
N HIS A 39 4.05 -7.97 -14.71
CA HIS A 39 3.48 -8.27 -16.02
C HIS A 39 2.25 -9.19 -15.92
N ASP A 40 2.23 -10.11 -14.94
CA ASP A 40 1.17 -11.12 -14.76
C ASP A 40 0.07 -10.70 -13.77
N ALA A 41 0.37 -9.85 -12.79
CA ALA A 41 -0.62 -9.35 -11.82
C ALA A 41 -1.61 -8.34 -12.43
N GLY A 42 -1.21 -7.60 -13.47
CA GLY A 42 -2.08 -6.70 -14.22
C GLY A 42 -2.57 -5.46 -13.45
N TRP A 43 -1.73 -4.87 -12.58
CA TRP A 43 -2.06 -3.61 -11.90
C TRP A 43 -1.93 -2.40 -12.84
N MET A 44 -2.93 -2.22 -13.70
CA MET A 44 -3.00 -1.11 -14.67
C MET A 44 -3.70 0.13 -14.08
N ALA A 45 -3.17 0.69 -12.99
CA ALA A 45 -3.69 1.91 -12.36
C ALA A 45 -2.58 2.70 -11.65
N PRO A 46 -2.76 4.02 -11.42
CA PRO A 46 -1.78 4.85 -10.73
C PRO A 46 -1.39 4.30 -9.35
N VAL A 47 -0.10 4.38 -9.05
CA VAL A 47 0.57 4.01 -7.81
C VAL A 47 1.25 5.25 -7.25
N SER A 48 0.97 5.57 -5.99
CA SER A 48 1.74 6.56 -5.23
C SER A 48 2.67 5.82 -4.28
N LEU A 49 3.97 6.11 -4.37
CA LEU A 49 5.04 5.44 -3.65
C LEU A 49 5.84 6.44 -2.81
N ALA A 50 5.83 6.32 -1.50
CA ALA A 50 6.71 7.09 -0.62
C ALA A 50 7.97 6.30 -0.26
N ILE A 51 9.15 6.87 -0.48
CA ILE A 51 10.46 6.26 -0.16
C ILE A 51 11.21 7.14 0.82
N HIS A 52 11.63 6.55 1.94
CA HIS A 52 12.50 7.20 2.91
C HIS A 52 13.95 7.16 2.38
N ALA A 53 14.52 8.31 2.04
CA ALA A 53 15.85 8.42 1.44
C ALA A 53 16.74 9.44 2.20
N PRO A 54 17.11 9.15 3.46
CA PRO A 54 17.88 10.05 4.33
C PRO A 54 19.35 10.17 3.94
N GLY A 55 19.94 11.35 4.13
CA GLY A 55 21.38 11.57 4.01
C GLY A 55 21.96 11.13 2.67
N ALA A 56 22.82 10.10 2.69
CA ALA A 56 23.46 9.59 1.48
C ALA A 56 22.56 8.66 0.64
N ASP A 57 21.40 8.22 1.16
CA ASP A 57 20.49 7.31 0.43
C ASP A 57 19.78 8.00 -0.74
N LEU A 58 19.66 9.34 -0.75
CA LEU A 58 18.91 10.06 -1.79
C LEU A 58 19.45 9.81 -3.21
N THR A 59 20.77 9.91 -3.41
CA THR A 59 21.38 9.72 -4.73
C THR A 59 21.17 8.31 -5.31
N PRO A 60 21.49 7.21 -4.60
CA PRO A 60 21.19 5.87 -5.10
C PRO A 60 19.69 5.63 -5.29
N THR A 61 18.81 6.13 -4.40
CA THR A 61 17.35 6.05 -4.62
C THR A 61 16.92 6.74 -5.93
N VAL A 62 17.37 7.97 -6.20
CA VAL A 62 17.06 8.70 -7.45
C VAL A 62 17.60 7.96 -8.67
N ASN A 63 18.82 7.40 -8.60
CA ASN A 63 19.40 6.62 -9.69
C ASN A 63 18.63 5.33 -9.97
N SER A 64 18.21 4.59 -8.93
CA SER A 64 17.33 3.44 -9.06
C SER A 64 16.02 3.84 -9.74
N ILE A 65 15.34 4.89 -9.26
CA ILE A 65 14.08 5.37 -9.86
C ILE A 65 14.24 5.69 -11.35
N ARG A 66 15.33 6.35 -11.74
CA ARG A 66 15.59 6.69 -13.15
C ARG A 66 15.86 5.44 -13.99
N TYR A 67 16.67 4.51 -13.51
CA TYR A 67 16.87 3.21 -14.16
C TYR A 67 15.54 2.45 -14.35
N LEU A 68 14.72 2.41 -13.31
CA LEU A 68 13.43 1.72 -13.30
C LEU A 68 12.37 2.36 -14.21
N ARG A 69 12.52 3.65 -14.56
CA ARG A 69 11.64 4.38 -15.48
C ARG A 69 12.11 4.36 -16.93
N ASP A 70 13.41 4.31 -17.16
CA ASP A 70 14.01 4.51 -18.49
C ASP A 70 14.61 3.24 -19.11
N CYS A 71 14.97 2.23 -18.29
CA CYS A 71 15.77 1.08 -18.72
C CYS A 71 15.04 -0.27 -18.67
N LEU A 72 13.83 -0.33 -18.10
CA LEU A 72 13.00 -1.53 -18.16
C LEU A 72 12.39 -1.70 -19.56
N SER A 73 12.16 -2.94 -19.96
CA SER A 73 11.56 -3.29 -21.27
C SER A 73 10.09 -2.88 -21.42
N ASN A 74 9.45 -2.42 -20.34
CA ASN A 74 8.08 -1.94 -20.32
C ASN A 74 7.99 -0.59 -19.60
N GLU A 75 7.05 0.25 -20.04
CA GLU A 75 6.88 1.61 -19.55
C GLU A 75 5.98 1.68 -18.29
N LEU A 76 5.62 0.56 -17.63
CA LEU A 76 4.61 0.54 -16.56
C LEU A 76 4.99 1.42 -15.37
N VAL A 77 6.26 1.35 -14.93
CA VAL A 77 6.78 2.20 -13.84
C VAL A 77 6.68 3.68 -14.22
N LYS A 78 7.06 4.00 -15.47
CA LYS A 78 7.07 5.37 -15.99
C LYS A 78 5.67 5.98 -16.11
N GLN A 79 4.70 5.15 -16.53
CA GLN A 79 3.29 5.53 -16.77
C GLN A 79 2.45 5.57 -15.50
N TYR A 80 2.63 4.61 -14.57
CA TYR A 80 1.73 4.42 -13.44
C TYR A 80 2.33 4.82 -12.08
N VAL A 81 3.65 4.82 -11.90
CA VAL A 81 4.26 5.06 -10.57
C VAL A 81 4.70 6.51 -10.40
N THR A 82 4.18 7.15 -9.36
CA THR A 82 4.64 8.46 -8.84
C THR A 82 5.43 8.25 -7.56
N PHE A 83 6.62 8.86 -7.49
CA PHE A 83 7.58 8.68 -6.39
C PHE A 83 7.59 9.93 -5.49
N HIS A 84 7.57 9.71 -4.18
CA HIS A 84 7.57 10.75 -3.14
C HIS A 84 8.76 10.50 -2.20
N LEU A 85 9.87 11.18 -2.46
CA LEU A 85 11.08 11.07 -1.66
C LEU A 85 10.97 11.93 -0.41
N PHE A 86 11.26 11.35 0.75
CA PHE A 86 11.20 12.09 2.02
C PHE A 86 12.30 11.64 2.99
N PHE A 87 12.64 12.52 3.92
CA PHE A 87 13.70 12.34 4.92
C PHE A 87 13.48 13.33 6.08
N SER A 88 14.02 13.01 7.26
CA SER A 88 13.95 13.91 8.42
C SER A 88 14.86 15.13 8.26
N HIS A 89 14.47 16.28 8.81
CA HIS A 89 15.33 17.47 8.96
C HIS A 89 16.68 17.21 9.65
N LYS A 90 16.82 16.11 10.42
CA LYS A 90 18.08 15.70 11.05
C LYS A 90 19.03 14.95 10.10
N HIS A 91 18.52 14.51 8.94
CA HIS A 91 19.22 13.66 7.97
C HIS A 91 18.99 14.19 6.55
N ILE A 92 19.08 15.52 6.38
CA ILE A 92 18.95 16.17 5.08
C ILE A 92 20.11 15.75 4.17
N PRO A 93 19.84 15.26 2.94
CA PRO A 93 20.86 14.98 1.94
C PRO A 93 21.69 16.22 1.58
N SER A 94 23.00 16.04 1.40
CA SER A 94 23.95 17.14 1.11
C SER A 94 23.67 17.88 -0.20
N LYS A 95 22.98 17.23 -1.14
CA LYS A 95 22.46 17.81 -2.37
C LYS A 95 21.08 17.23 -2.65
N ILE A 96 20.06 18.08 -2.70
CA ILE A 96 18.73 17.74 -3.20
C ILE A 96 18.72 18.12 -4.69
N PRO A 97 18.49 17.18 -5.62
CA PRO A 97 18.41 17.48 -7.04
C PRO A 97 17.07 18.14 -7.38
N ASP A 98 17.08 19.01 -8.39
CA ASP A 98 15.87 19.62 -8.92
C ASP A 98 15.04 18.57 -9.71
N PRO A 99 13.74 18.38 -9.40
CA PRO A 99 12.92 17.35 -10.05
C PRO A 99 12.69 17.56 -11.55
N GLU A 100 12.59 18.82 -12.02
CA GLU A 100 12.27 19.09 -13.43
C GLU A 100 13.44 18.74 -14.35
N SER A 101 14.64 19.20 -14.00
CA SER A 101 15.89 18.88 -14.72
C SER A 101 16.27 17.38 -14.65
N LEU A 102 15.95 16.70 -13.54
CA LEU A 102 16.14 15.25 -13.41
C LEU A 102 15.33 14.45 -14.44
N LEU A 103 14.09 14.87 -14.71
CA LEU A 103 13.17 14.18 -15.62
C LEU A 103 13.43 14.51 -17.09
N GLN A 104 14.09 15.63 -17.39
CA GLN A 104 14.49 16.00 -18.76
C GLN A 104 15.71 15.23 -19.26
N THR A 105 16.55 14.72 -18.35
CA THR A 105 17.78 14.00 -18.71
C THR A 105 17.52 12.49 -18.75
N PRO A 106 17.72 11.78 -19.88
CA PRO A 106 17.62 10.32 -19.92
C PRO A 106 18.63 9.63 -19.00
N TYR A 107 18.26 8.48 -18.42
CA TYR A 107 19.22 7.64 -17.69
C TYR A 107 20.11 6.82 -18.64
N ASN A 108 21.32 6.47 -18.19
CA ASN A 108 22.21 5.59 -18.95
C ASN A 108 21.87 4.11 -18.65
N CYS A 109 21.25 3.45 -19.62
CA CYS A 109 20.82 2.05 -19.52
C CYS A 109 21.86 1.01 -19.94
N THR A 110 23.10 1.40 -20.27
CA THR A 110 24.19 0.42 -20.52
C THR A 110 24.84 -0.11 -19.23
N GLY A 111 24.58 0.54 -18.10
CA GLY A 111 25.02 0.11 -16.78
C GLY A 111 24.11 -0.97 -16.18
N ARG A 112 24.63 -1.68 -15.18
CA ARG A 112 23.82 -2.57 -14.32
C ARG A 112 22.81 -1.75 -13.49
N PRO A 113 21.68 -2.35 -13.07
CA PRO A 113 20.75 -1.69 -12.17
C PRO A 113 21.44 -1.17 -10.89
N PRO A 114 21.21 0.09 -10.47
CA PRO A 114 21.89 0.68 -9.31
C PRO A 114 21.63 -0.03 -7.97
N TYR A 115 20.59 -0.85 -7.89
CA TYR A 115 20.17 -1.58 -6.69
C TYR A 115 20.82 -2.96 -6.53
N GLU A 116 21.39 -3.57 -7.57
CA GLU A 116 21.90 -4.96 -7.54
C GLU A 116 23.00 -5.24 -6.51
N ASN A 117 23.76 -4.22 -6.09
CA ASN A 117 24.95 -4.38 -5.24
C ASN A 117 24.98 -3.40 -4.05
N VAL A 118 23.81 -3.02 -3.53
CA VAL A 118 23.68 -2.15 -2.35
C VAL A 118 23.91 -2.96 -1.06
N THR A 119 25.14 -2.96 -0.56
CA THR A 119 25.53 -3.71 0.65
C THR A 119 25.05 -3.08 1.95
N THR A 120 24.98 -1.74 2.00
CA THR A 120 24.54 -0.95 3.15
C THR A 120 23.83 0.32 2.70
N THR A 121 23.07 0.93 3.61
CA THR A 121 22.37 2.22 3.41
C THR A 121 22.70 3.16 4.55
N TYR A 122 22.63 4.47 4.32
CA TYR A 122 22.80 5.50 5.36
C TYR A 122 21.79 5.27 6.51
N MET A 123 20.56 4.86 6.19
CA MET A 123 19.57 4.45 7.19
C MET A 123 20.09 3.33 8.12
N LYS A 124 20.71 2.28 7.56
CA LYS A 124 21.31 1.18 8.35
C LYS A 124 22.54 1.64 9.14
N GLU A 125 23.47 2.37 8.51
CA GLU A 125 24.68 2.89 9.14
C GLU A 125 24.41 3.83 10.32
N LYS A 126 23.33 4.61 10.25
CA LYS A 126 22.90 5.52 11.32
C LYS A 126 21.86 4.91 12.26
N ASN A 127 21.54 3.62 12.11
CA ASN A 127 20.55 2.89 12.91
C ASN A 127 19.20 3.64 13.01
N LEU A 128 18.72 4.17 11.88
CA LEU A 128 17.50 4.96 11.83
C LEU A 128 16.27 4.05 11.73
N LEU A 129 15.26 4.33 12.54
CA LEU A 129 13.95 3.70 12.41
C LEU A 129 13.29 4.11 11.09
N TYR A 130 12.69 3.14 10.41
CA TYR A 130 11.93 3.37 9.19
C TYR A 130 10.54 3.97 9.52
N PRO A 131 10.22 5.21 9.11
CA PRO A 131 9.03 5.92 9.53
C PRO A 131 7.80 5.54 8.68
N VAL A 132 7.39 4.27 8.76
CA VAL A 132 6.30 3.65 7.98
C VAL A 132 5.04 4.53 7.90
N ASN A 133 4.53 5.00 9.03
CA ASN A 133 3.25 5.71 9.07
C ASN A 133 3.31 7.08 8.39
N VAL A 134 4.48 7.74 8.41
CA VAL A 134 4.74 8.98 7.67
C VAL A 134 4.69 8.70 6.17
N ALA A 135 5.38 7.67 5.70
CA ALA A 135 5.38 7.27 4.30
C ALA A 135 3.98 6.83 3.80
N ARG A 136 3.24 6.04 4.60
CA ARG A 136 1.85 5.67 4.30
C ARG A 136 0.93 6.90 4.19
N ASN A 137 1.11 7.91 5.04
CA ASN A 137 0.38 9.17 4.93
C ASN A 137 0.80 9.96 3.67
N ILE A 138 2.09 10.12 3.39
CA ILE A 138 2.59 10.79 2.18
C ILE A 138 2.02 10.13 0.91
N ALA A 139 2.09 8.80 0.80
CA ALA A 139 1.57 8.08 -0.36
C ALA A 139 0.03 8.14 -0.47
N ARG A 140 -0.69 8.12 0.66
CA ARG A 140 -2.15 8.28 0.66
C ARG A 140 -2.56 9.69 0.23
N ASP A 141 -1.89 10.70 0.75
CA ASP A 141 -2.27 12.11 0.58
C ASP A 141 -1.84 12.65 -0.80
N ALA A 142 -0.80 12.06 -1.41
CA ALA A 142 -0.40 12.32 -2.79
C ALA A 142 -1.11 11.41 -3.84
N ALA A 143 -1.99 10.49 -3.43
CA ALA A 143 -2.70 9.62 -4.35
C ALA A 143 -3.73 10.39 -5.21
N VAL A 144 -3.55 10.34 -6.53
CA VAL A 144 -4.40 11.06 -7.51
C VAL A 144 -5.75 10.39 -7.79
N THR A 145 -6.04 9.24 -7.18
CA THR A 145 -7.25 8.45 -7.45
C THR A 145 -8.33 8.63 -6.40
N TYR A 146 -9.60 8.58 -6.82
CA TYR A 146 -10.72 8.56 -5.87
C TYR A 146 -10.73 7.33 -4.97
N PHE A 147 -10.24 6.21 -5.51
CA PHE A 147 -10.28 4.89 -4.90
C PHE A 147 -8.85 4.44 -4.59
N ILE A 148 -8.43 4.63 -3.33
CA ILE A 148 -7.07 4.33 -2.84
C ILE A 148 -7.03 2.92 -2.21
N LEU A 149 -6.16 2.04 -2.72
CA LEU A 149 -5.79 0.78 -2.09
C LEU A 149 -4.47 0.96 -1.33
N PRO A 150 -4.46 1.03 0.01
CA PRO A 150 -3.22 0.83 0.77
C PRO A 150 -2.81 -0.64 0.63
N SER A 151 -1.57 -0.85 0.18
CA SER A 151 -0.97 -2.17 0.03
C SER A 151 0.50 -2.09 0.44
N ASP A 152 0.96 -3.08 1.18
CA ASP A 152 2.38 -3.30 1.42
C ASP A 152 3.01 -3.93 0.16
N ILE A 153 4.32 -3.77 0.01
CA ILE A 153 5.10 -4.03 -1.22
C ILE A 153 5.08 -5.52 -1.65
N GLU A 154 5.05 -6.40 -0.65
CA GLU A 154 5.05 -7.86 -0.75
C GLU A 154 3.66 -8.47 -1.07
N LEU A 155 2.60 -7.65 -1.08
CA LEU A 155 1.25 -8.14 -1.31
C LEU A 155 0.90 -8.18 -2.80
N TYR A 156 0.75 -9.39 -3.32
CA TYR A 156 0.33 -9.64 -4.70
C TYR A 156 -1.20 -9.47 -4.85
N PRO A 157 -1.70 -8.48 -5.60
CA PRO A 157 -3.12 -8.33 -5.84
C PRO A 157 -3.63 -9.45 -6.77
N SER A 158 -4.86 -9.93 -6.55
CA SER A 158 -5.45 -10.92 -7.46
C SER A 158 -5.59 -10.35 -8.89
N PRO A 159 -5.35 -11.15 -9.95
CA PRO A 159 -5.47 -10.67 -11.32
C PRO A 159 -6.81 -9.98 -11.62
N ASN A 160 -6.73 -8.90 -12.39
CA ASN A 160 -7.88 -8.07 -12.79
C ASN A 160 -8.65 -7.42 -11.62
N LEU A 161 -8.02 -7.21 -10.46
CA LEU A 161 -8.64 -6.57 -9.30
C LEU A 161 -9.29 -5.22 -9.64
N ILE A 162 -8.55 -4.29 -10.25
CA ILE A 162 -9.04 -2.94 -10.60
C ILE A 162 -10.33 -2.97 -11.45
N PRO A 163 -10.37 -3.58 -12.65
CA PRO A 163 -11.59 -3.60 -13.47
C PRO A 163 -12.73 -4.37 -12.80
N ARG A 164 -12.45 -5.46 -12.07
CA ARG A 164 -13.47 -6.21 -11.32
C ARG A 164 -14.07 -5.38 -10.17
N PHE A 165 -13.27 -4.53 -9.52
CA PHE A 165 -13.71 -3.60 -8.48
C PHE A 165 -14.54 -2.45 -9.06
N LEU A 166 -14.03 -1.75 -10.07
CA LEU A 166 -14.74 -0.63 -10.69
C LEU A 166 -16.08 -1.10 -11.29
N ASN A 167 -16.14 -2.31 -11.85
CA ASN A 167 -17.40 -2.90 -12.31
C ASN A 167 -18.37 -3.25 -11.16
N MET A 168 -17.88 -3.66 -9.98
CA MET A 168 -18.72 -3.83 -8.78
C MET A 168 -19.33 -2.49 -8.33
N ILE A 169 -18.53 -1.42 -8.33
CA ILE A 169 -19.00 -0.06 -8.00
C ILE A 169 -20.02 0.44 -9.01
N ALA A 170 -19.73 0.32 -10.31
CA ALA A 170 -20.59 0.80 -11.39
C ALA A 170 -21.98 0.13 -11.39
N ARG A 171 -22.07 -1.16 -11.07
CA ARG A 171 -23.36 -1.85 -10.89
C ARG A 171 -24.20 -1.29 -9.74
N ASN A 172 -23.55 -0.69 -8.74
CA ASN A 172 -24.16 -0.02 -7.59
C ASN A 172 -25.32 -0.81 -6.92
N SER A 173 -25.27 -2.14 -6.90
CA SER A 173 -26.36 -2.97 -6.37
C SER A 173 -26.49 -2.81 -4.85
N LYS A 174 -27.68 -3.06 -4.27
CA LYS A 174 -27.85 -3.01 -2.81
C LYS A 174 -26.77 -3.87 -2.10
N PRO A 175 -26.18 -3.38 -0.98
CA PRO A 175 -26.49 -2.15 -0.24
C PRO A 175 -25.71 -0.90 -0.72
N LEU A 176 -25.02 -0.96 -1.87
CA LEU A 176 -24.23 0.18 -2.39
C LEU A 176 -25.14 1.35 -2.80
N SER A 177 -26.22 1.08 -3.54
CA SER A 177 -27.20 2.10 -3.96
C SER A 177 -27.97 2.74 -2.81
N THR A 178 -28.15 2.05 -1.68
CA THR A 178 -29.08 2.47 -0.62
C THR A 178 -28.43 3.13 0.59
N SER A 179 -27.13 2.92 0.82
CA SER A 179 -26.43 3.54 1.95
C SER A 179 -25.74 4.85 1.54
N LYS A 180 -25.93 5.90 2.36
CA LYS A 180 -25.26 7.21 2.24
C LYS A 180 -23.98 7.33 3.08
N ASN A 181 -23.69 6.34 3.93
CA ASN A 181 -22.54 6.39 4.83
C ASN A 181 -21.22 6.19 4.07
N PRO A 182 -20.10 6.75 4.59
CA PRO A 182 -18.77 6.30 4.21
C PRO A 182 -18.66 4.78 4.34
N ARG A 183 -17.90 4.17 3.44
CA ARG A 183 -17.72 2.72 3.35
C ARG A 183 -16.25 2.38 3.39
N VAL A 184 -15.94 1.13 3.71
CA VAL A 184 -14.64 0.50 3.44
C VAL A 184 -14.96 -0.89 2.91
N PHE A 185 -14.22 -1.35 1.90
CA PHE A 185 -14.41 -2.68 1.31
C PHE A 185 -13.37 -3.68 1.89
N PRO A 186 -13.71 -4.98 2.10
CA PRO A 186 -12.81 -6.16 2.28
C PRO A 186 -12.70 -7.04 1.00
N ILE A 187 -11.70 -7.87 0.66
CA ILE A 187 -10.39 -8.33 1.16
C ILE A 187 -10.31 -9.30 2.34
N SER A 188 -9.47 -10.30 2.07
CA SER A 188 -8.82 -11.28 2.90
C SER A 188 -7.42 -11.45 2.29
N ILE A 189 -6.37 -11.40 3.08
CA ILE A 189 -5.00 -11.71 2.64
C ILE A 189 -4.75 -13.19 2.95
N PHE A 190 -3.90 -13.83 2.17
CA PHE A 190 -3.47 -15.22 2.36
C PHE A 190 -1.95 -15.28 2.26
N GLU A 191 -1.33 -16.00 3.18
CA GLU A 191 0.11 -16.32 3.12
C GLU A 191 0.26 -17.60 2.30
N VAL A 192 1.31 -17.64 1.47
CA VAL A 192 1.62 -18.74 0.56
C VAL A 192 3.03 -19.22 0.86
N ASP A 193 3.28 -20.53 0.82
CA ASP A 193 4.62 -21.09 1.01
C ASP A 193 5.57 -20.57 -0.09
N ALA A 194 6.75 -20.08 0.28
CA ALA A 194 7.71 -19.48 -0.65
C ALA A 194 8.19 -20.42 -1.78
N LYS A 195 7.96 -21.74 -1.66
CA LYS A 195 8.33 -22.74 -2.66
C LYS A 195 7.22 -23.06 -3.67
N VAL A 196 6.04 -22.44 -3.53
CA VAL A 196 4.91 -22.68 -4.45
C VAL A 196 4.45 -21.39 -5.12
N GLN A 197 3.88 -21.52 -6.31
CA GLN A 197 3.38 -20.38 -7.08
C GLN A 197 2.14 -19.75 -6.42
N VAL A 198 2.05 -18.43 -6.49
CA VAL A 198 0.92 -17.65 -5.96
C VAL A 198 -0.36 -17.97 -6.75
N PRO A 199 -1.51 -18.25 -6.11
CA PRO A 199 -2.73 -18.62 -6.82
C PRO A 199 -3.32 -17.45 -7.60
N SER A 200 -3.60 -17.69 -8.88
CA SER A 200 -4.26 -16.75 -9.79
C SER A 200 -5.79 -16.81 -9.66
N THR A 201 -6.34 -17.97 -9.29
CA THR A 201 -7.78 -18.21 -9.11
C THR A 201 -8.14 -18.58 -7.67
N LYS A 202 -9.41 -18.37 -7.30
CA LYS A 202 -9.95 -18.86 -6.03
C LYS A 202 -9.97 -20.39 -6.01
N THR A 203 -10.10 -21.04 -7.16
CA THR A 203 -10.09 -22.51 -7.28
C THR A 203 -8.72 -23.09 -6.91
N GLU A 204 -7.61 -22.50 -7.39
CA GLU A 204 -6.25 -22.81 -6.91
C GLU A 204 -6.11 -22.54 -5.41
N LEU A 205 -6.49 -21.35 -4.94
CA LEU A 205 -6.40 -21.00 -3.52
C LEU A 205 -7.17 -21.97 -2.61
N ARG A 206 -8.33 -22.50 -3.06
CA ARG A 206 -9.07 -23.53 -2.32
C ARG A 206 -8.30 -24.84 -2.18
N ALA A 207 -7.60 -25.27 -3.24
CA ALA A 207 -6.74 -26.44 -3.18
C ALA A 207 -5.54 -26.20 -2.25
N MET A 208 -4.92 -25.02 -2.32
CA MET A 208 -3.79 -24.62 -1.46
C MET A 208 -4.16 -24.48 0.03
N LEU A 209 -5.38 -24.05 0.32
CA LEU A 209 -5.91 -24.04 1.69
C LEU A 209 -6.22 -25.45 2.22
N ALA A 210 -6.54 -26.40 1.34
CA ALA A 210 -6.82 -27.80 1.71
C ALA A 210 -5.53 -28.62 1.93
N ASN A 211 -4.53 -28.47 1.06
CA ASN A 211 -3.22 -29.13 1.20
C ASN A 211 -2.27 -28.39 2.18
N LYS A 212 -2.66 -27.20 2.66
CA LYS A 212 -1.93 -26.32 3.60
C LYS A 212 -0.71 -25.59 3.02
N THR A 213 -0.56 -25.50 1.69
CA THR A 213 0.47 -24.63 1.06
C THR A 213 0.05 -23.16 0.98
N ALA A 214 -1.18 -22.83 1.41
CA ALA A 214 -1.61 -21.48 1.75
C ALA A 214 -2.38 -21.47 3.07
N ILE A 215 -2.36 -20.33 3.78
CA ILE A 215 -3.13 -20.07 5.00
C ILE A 215 -3.75 -18.67 4.99
N PRO A 216 -4.86 -18.43 5.73
CA PRO A 216 -5.32 -17.07 6.00
C PRO A 216 -4.22 -16.24 6.69
N PHE A 217 -4.08 -14.97 6.30
CA PHE A 217 -3.08 -14.07 6.87
C PHE A 217 -3.18 -13.98 8.41
N HIS A 218 -2.03 -14.00 9.06
CA HIS A 218 -1.84 -13.97 10.51
C HIS A 218 -2.64 -15.06 11.26
N LYS A 219 -2.87 -16.24 10.63
CA LYS A 219 -3.58 -17.39 11.23
C LYS A 219 -3.04 -17.78 12.60
N PHE A 220 -1.72 -17.72 12.78
CA PHE A 220 -1.04 -18.11 14.02
C PHE A 220 -0.79 -16.94 14.99
N VAL A 221 -0.99 -15.69 14.53
CA VAL A 221 -0.76 -14.47 15.34
C VAL A 221 -2.08 -13.95 15.92
N CYS A 222 -3.10 -13.71 15.09
CA CYS A 222 -4.44 -13.36 15.56
C CYS A 222 -5.54 -13.83 14.58
N PRO A 223 -5.96 -15.11 14.64
CA PRO A 223 -6.98 -15.65 13.74
C PRO A 223 -8.33 -14.94 13.88
N ASN A 224 -8.63 -14.37 15.06
CA ASN A 224 -9.84 -13.58 15.30
C ASN A 224 -9.79 -12.18 14.66
N CYS A 225 -8.61 -11.55 14.59
CA CYS A 225 -8.44 -10.21 14.01
C CYS A 225 -8.64 -10.25 12.48
N HIS A 226 -8.10 -11.30 11.84
CA HIS A 226 -8.11 -11.49 10.39
C HIS A 226 -9.25 -12.39 9.90
N ASN A 227 -10.21 -12.72 10.77
CA ASN A 227 -11.37 -13.54 10.42
C ASN A 227 -12.21 -12.89 9.31
N ILE A 228 -12.46 -13.68 8.25
CA ILE A 228 -13.17 -13.28 7.04
C ILE A 228 -14.69 -13.34 7.29
N PRO A 229 -15.43 -12.21 7.25
CA PRO A 229 -16.89 -12.24 7.35
C PRO A 229 -17.49 -13.11 6.26
N GLN A 230 -18.36 -14.06 6.65
CA GLN A 230 -18.97 -15.04 5.74
C GLN A 230 -17.93 -15.89 4.95
N GLY A 231 -16.70 -16.04 5.46
CA GLY A 231 -15.59 -16.68 4.74
C GLY A 231 -15.90 -18.08 4.20
N GLN A 232 -16.59 -18.93 4.96
CA GLN A 232 -17.02 -20.26 4.50
C GLN A 232 -18.02 -20.18 3.32
N GLN A 233 -18.93 -19.21 3.34
CA GLN A 233 -19.87 -19.00 2.23
C GLN A 233 -19.14 -18.48 0.99
N TRP A 234 -18.15 -17.59 1.15
CA TRP A 234 -17.29 -17.14 0.06
C TRP A 234 -16.43 -18.27 -0.52
N MET A 235 -15.86 -19.14 0.32
CA MET A 235 -15.10 -20.32 -0.10
C MET A 235 -15.94 -21.28 -0.94
N ASN A 236 -17.16 -21.60 -0.45
CA ASN A 236 -18.05 -22.59 -1.09
C ASN A 236 -18.82 -22.03 -2.30
N ALA A 237 -18.98 -20.71 -2.41
CA ALA A 237 -19.62 -20.10 -3.57
C ALA A 237 -18.86 -20.41 -4.88
N VAL A 238 -19.57 -20.56 -5.99
CA VAL A 238 -18.95 -20.70 -7.32
C VAL A 238 -18.10 -19.45 -7.64
N GLU A 239 -16.91 -19.70 -8.20
CA GLU A 239 -16.00 -18.66 -8.69
C GLU A 239 -16.59 -17.95 -9.93
N THR A 240 -16.38 -16.64 -10.02
CA THR A 240 -16.96 -15.82 -11.10
C THR A 240 -16.04 -14.65 -11.39
N ASN A 241 -16.01 -14.16 -12.64
CA ASN A 241 -15.32 -12.94 -13.07
C ASN A 241 -15.90 -11.62 -12.47
N ARG A 242 -16.63 -11.72 -11.36
CA ARG A 242 -17.36 -10.63 -10.70
C ARG A 242 -17.02 -10.65 -9.22
N ILE A 243 -16.64 -9.50 -8.64
CA ILE A 243 -16.57 -9.39 -7.18
C ILE A 243 -17.98 -9.45 -6.60
N LYS A 244 -18.16 -10.38 -5.66
CA LYS A 244 -19.31 -10.48 -4.76
C LYS A 244 -18.93 -9.74 -3.48
N HIS A 245 -19.82 -8.91 -2.95
CA HIS A 245 -19.67 -8.35 -1.61
C HIS A 245 -20.40 -9.23 -0.60
N TYR A 246 -19.86 -9.33 0.61
CA TYR A 246 -20.46 -10.02 1.75
C TYR A 246 -20.64 -8.98 2.86
N VAL A 247 -21.72 -9.10 3.64
CA VAL A 247 -22.19 -8.04 4.54
C VAL A 247 -21.58 -8.22 5.94
N LYS A 248 -21.57 -7.14 6.73
CA LYS A 248 -20.93 -7.05 8.03
C LYS A 248 -21.34 -8.17 8.99
N ASN A 249 -20.38 -8.63 9.77
CA ASN A 249 -20.60 -9.50 10.92
C ASN A 249 -20.95 -8.63 12.14
N ALA A 250 -22.19 -8.75 12.65
CA ALA A 250 -22.68 -7.95 13.78
C ALA A 250 -21.80 -8.04 15.06
N LYS A 251 -21.15 -9.19 15.31
CA LYS A 251 -20.22 -9.36 16.44
C LYS A 251 -18.92 -8.57 16.23
N ARG A 252 -18.40 -8.52 15.00
CA ARG A 252 -17.23 -7.69 14.64
C ARG A 252 -17.57 -6.21 14.73
N ASP A 253 -18.78 -5.83 14.32
CA ASP A 253 -19.27 -4.44 14.43
C ASP A 253 -19.36 -3.95 15.87
N ALA A 254 -19.85 -4.79 16.80
CA ALA A 254 -19.89 -4.45 18.22
C ALA A 254 -18.49 -4.24 18.81
N ILE A 255 -17.51 -5.07 18.43
CA ILE A 255 -16.11 -4.95 18.89
C ILE A 255 -15.45 -3.69 18.29
N ALA A 256 -15.57 -3.49 16.98
CA ALA A 256 -15.06 -2.30 16.31
C ALA A 256 -15.69 -1.02 16.86
N GLY A 257 -16.99 -1.02 17.18
CA GLY A 257 -17.68 0.08 17.83
C GLY A 257 -17.11 0.43 19.21
N ARG A 258 -16.78 -0.57 20.04
CA ARG A 258 -16.09 -0.36 21.33
C ARG A 258 -14.69 0.23 21.14
N GLN A 259 -13.90 -0.32 20.20
CA GLN A 259 -12.57 0.22 19.88
C GLN A 259 -12.65 1.66 19.38
N SER A 260 -13.52 1.97 18.41
CA SER A 260 -13.72 3.33 17.91
C SER A 260 -14.18 4.30 19.01
N THR A 261 -15.01 3.84 19.95
CA THR A 261 -15.44 4.64 21.11
C THR A 261 -14.26 4.94 22.04
N PHE A 262 -13.42 3.94 22.35
CA PHE A 262 -12.24 4.14 23.18
C PHE A 262 -11.19 5.03 22.51
N VAL A 263 -10.93 4.83 21.22
CA VAL A 263 -10.04 5.69 20.42
C VAL A 263 -10.54 7.13 20.43
N LYS A 264 -11.83 7.36 20.14
CA LYS A 264 -12.41 8.71 20.04
C LYS A 264 -12.49 9.43 21.39
N ASN A 265 -12.82 8.72 22.47
CA ASN A 265 -13.16 9.33 23.75
C ASN A 265 -12.03 9.29 24.79
N VAL A 266 -10.99 8.48 24.57
CA VAL A 266 -9.84 8.34 25.48
C VAL A 266 -8.53 8.65 24.75
N ILE A 267 -8.17 7.85 23.74
CA ILE A 267 -6.85 7.98 23.10
C ILE A 267 -6.69 9.34 22.40
N MET A 268 -7.64 9.73 21.55
CA MET A 268 -7.56 10.98 20.79
C MET A 268 -7.50 12.24 21.68
N PRO A 269 -8.30 12.38 22.76
CA PRO A 269 -8.12 13.45 23.74
C PRO A 269 -6.74 13.50 24.38
N GLU A 270 -6.17 12.36 24.80
CA GLU A 270 -4.84 12.36 25.42
C GLU A 270 -3.73 12.66 24.41
N LEU A 271 -3.79 12.11 23.18
CA LEU A 271 -2.86 12.48 22.10
C LEU A 271 -2.88 13.99 21.82
N LYS A 272 -4.07 14.62 21.83
CA LYS A 272 -4.21 16.07 21.66
C LYS A 272 -3.61 16.90 22.80
N LYS A 273 -3.59 16.38 24.03
CA LYS A 273 -2.89 17.04 25.16
C LYS A 273 -1.37 16.91 25.01
N LEU A 274 -0.89 15.75 24.60
CA LEU A 274 0.54 15.44 24.49
C LEU A 274 1.20 16.15 23.28
N PHE A 275 0.54 16.16 22.13
CA PHE A 275 1.11 16.61 20.85
C PHE A 275 0.45 17.89 20.31
N GLY A 276 -0.53 18.45 21.03
CA GLY A 276 -1.30 19.62 20.60
C GLY A 276 -2.31 19.30 19.50
N THR A 277 -2.78 20.33 18.80
CA THR A 277 -3.60 20.18 17.59
C THR A 277 -3.17 21.19 16.54
N ARG A 278 -3.05 20.75 15.28
CA ARG A 278 -2.74 21.60 14.14
C ARG A 278 -3.76 21.39 13.03
N ASN A 279 -4.36 22.47 12.55
CA ASN A 279 -5.30 22.40 11.43
C ASN A 279 -4.58 21.82 10.19
N GLY A 280 -5.14 20.75 9.62
CA GLY A 280 -4.59 20.04 8.47
C GLY A 280 -3.77 18.79 8.80
N CYS A 281 -3.26 18.62 10.03
CA CYS A 281 -2.61 17.38 10.45
C CYS A 281 -3.65 16.38 10.98
N ALA A 282 -3.53 15.11 10.56
CA ALA A 282 -4.21 14.01 11.23
C ALA A 282 -3.35 13.53 12.41
N LEU A 283 -3.95 13.52 13.61
CA LEU A 283 -3.51 12.70 14.75
C LEU A 283 -4.14 11.31 14.63
#